data_AF-A0A7Z8Y7V4-F1
#
_entry.id   AF-A0A7Z8Y7V4-F1
#
_cell.length_a   1.000
_cell.length_b   1.000
_cell.length_c   1.000
_cell.angle_alpha   90.00
_cell.angle_beta   90.00
_cell.angle_gamma   90.00
#
_symmetry.space_group_name_H-M   'P 1'
#
loop_
_entity.id
_entity.type
_entity.pdbx_description
1 polymer ?
#
loop_
_entity_poly.entity_id
_entity_poly.type
_entity_poly.pdbx_seq_one_letter_code
_entity_poly.pdbx_strand_id
1 'polypeptide(L)'
;MTKTRADLFRKLSNDLTGPLGLAVTRKPEKKKTASGRVSIGEIYARSAGRSKLQTLARKIDLAIYETSTWTAMVATLKEMGVSVTQRGKNIVFHDPKLLRRPVRGSRLGVAFTESAIMTRLGREAVSEFVLQPSLIEKVDKQRVKVRVPGASPPTFMIVSSDAINSHGQTSRMFLPQTLPVTLIDKRGAYAGTYNPEDLYQWFTRPNLDPLATSAPIVTRGLTTRQQAYYRLIDRKVEALRDDAAVINIVSDYRLTAPEEKPDFVAALRTRITALRTETSSLVLTRQKLADRNENTDAIDEDLATHARDAARLEKALKQINPPERKHSR
;
A
#
# COMPACT_ATOMS: atom_id res chain seq x y z
N MET A 1 -19.94 29.99 -11.82
CA MET A 1 -18.46 29.81 -11.78
C MET A 1 -17.81 30.96 -12.53
N THR A 2 -17.33 31.97 -11.81
CA THR A 2 -16.68 33.15 -12.39
C THR A 2 -15.29 32.78 -12.94
N LYS A 3 -15.09 32.94 -14.25
CA LYS A 3 -13.79 32.76 -14.90
C LYS A 3 -12.81 33.77 -14.31
N THR A 4 -11.70 33.30 -13.75
CA THR A 4 -10.69 34.21 -13.20
C THR A 4 -9.99 34.97 -14.33
N ARG A 5 -9.60 36.23 -14.11
CA ARG A 5 -8.86 37.05 -15.11
C ARG A 5 -7.64 36.31 -15.69
N ALA A 6 -7.00 35.48 -14.88
CA ALA A 6 -5.87 34.64 -15.31
C ALA A 6 -6.23 33.63 -16.41
N ASP A 7 -7.46 33.10 -16.44
CA ASP A 7 -7.90 32.16 -17.48
C ASP A 7 -8.20 32.88 -18.80
N LEU A 8 -8.66 34.12 -18.72
CA LEU A 8 -8.83 35.01 -19.88
C LEU A 8 -7.48 35.31 -20.53
N PHE A 9 -6.48 35.74 -19.76
CA PHE A 9 -5.15 36.04 -20.30
C PHE A 9 -4.46 34.82 -20.92
N ARG A 10 -4.62 33.63 -20.35
CA ARG A 10 -4.08 32.39 -20.95
C ARG A 10 -4.76 32.03 -22.26
N LYS A 11 -6.08 32.18 -22.32
CA LYS A 11 -6.84 31.94 -23.56
C LYS A 11 -6.34 32.89 -24.64
N LEU A 12 -6.27 34.19 -24.33
CA LEU A 12 -5.83 35.22 -25.27
C LEU A 12 -4.38 34.97 -25.75
N SER A 13 -3.48 34.60 -24.84
CA SER A 13 -2.09 34.26 -25.19
C SER A 13 -2.00 33.06 -26.12
N ASN A 14 -2.73 31.98 -25.85
CA ASN A 14 -2.71 30.78 -26.72
C ASN A 14 -3.40 31.03 -28.07
N ASP A 15 -4.44 31.86 -28.10
CA ASP A 15 -5.14 32.24 -29.34
C ASP A 15 -4.21 33.08 -30.25
N LEU A 16 -3.38 33.94 -29.65
CA LEU A 16 -2.37 34.74 -30.37
C LEU A 16 -1.18 33.92 -30.87
N THR A 17 -0.72 32.92 -30.11
CA THR A 17 0.50 32.17 -30.44
C THR A 17 0.24 30.86 -31.19
N GLY A 18 -1.00 30.37 -31.17
CA GLY A 18 -1.43 29.14 -31.86
C GLY A 18 -1.14 29.11 -33.37
N PRO A 19 -1.39 30.19 -34.14
CA PRO A 19 -1.05 30.25 -35.57
C PRO A 19 0.45 30.13 -35.87
N LEU A 20 1.31 30.45 -34.88
CA LEU A 20 2.77 30.39 -34.99
C LEU A 20 3.33 29.03 -34.53
N GLY A 21 2.48 28.05 -34.25
CA GLY A 21 2.89 26.74 -33.72
C GLY A 21 3.39 26.78 -32.26
N LEU A 22 3.24 27.93 -31.59
CA LEU A 22 3.75 28.14 -30.23
C LEU A 22 2.58 28.04 -29.24
N ALA A 23 2.62 27.03 -28.36
CA ALA A 23 1.67 26.90 -27.25
C ALA A 23 2.35 27.34 -25.94
N VAL A 24 2.30 28.64 -25.62
CA VAL A 24 3.01 29.22 -24.46
C VAL A 24 2.43 28.75 -23.13
N THR A 25 1.12 28.45 -23.06
CA THR A 25 0.51 27.94 -21.82
C THR A 25 -0.28 26.66 -22.05
N ARG A 26 0.20 25.53 -21.51
CA ARG A 26 -0.64 24.32 -21.42
C ARG A 26 -1.86 24.64 -20.56
N LYS A 27 -3.07 24.56 -21.13
CA LYS A 27 -4.29 24.46 -20.32
C LYS A 27 -4.04 23.34 -19.32
N PRO A 28 -4.25 23.54 -18.00
CA PRO A 28 -4.27 22.40 -17.11
C PRO A 28 -5.41 21.53 -17.63
N GLU A 29 -5.05 20.40 -18.24
CA GLU A 29 -6.01 19.32 -18.41
C GLU A 29 -6.72 19.23 -17.07
N LYS A 30 -8.06 19.22 -17.09
CA LYS A 30 -8.83 18.77 -15.94
C LYS A 30 -8.33 17.37 -15.69
N LYS A 31 -7.29 17.23 -14.87
CA LYS A 31 -6.72 15.94 -14.52
C LYS A 31 -7.88 15.20 -13.90
N LYS A 32 -8.45 14.26 -14.67
CA LYS A 32 -9.17 13.13 -14.11
C LYS A 32 -8.22 12.64 -13.03
N THR A 33 -8.58 12.86 -11.77
CA THR A 33 -7.73 12.61 -10.61
C THR A 33 -7.57 11.11 -10.48
N ALA A 34 -6.68 10.55 -11.30
CA ALA A 34 -6.08 9.27 -11.08
C ALA A 34 -5.10 9.44 -9.91
N SER A 35 -5.24 8.51 -8.96
CA SER A 35 -4.29 8.05 -7.95
C SER A 35 -3.91 8.98 -6.78
N GLY A 36 -4.11 8.45 -5.56
CA GLY A 36 -3.18 8.47 -4.42
C GLY A 36 -2.73 9.76 -3.73
N ARG A 37 -2.60 10.90 -4.41
CA ARG A 37 -1.64 11.97 -4.05
C ARG A 37 -2.04 12.90 -2.88
N VAL A 38 -1.23 12.98 -1.82
CA VAL A 38 -1.40 13.97 -0.73
C VAL A 38 -1.43 15.40 -1.30
N SER A 39 -2.45 16.18 -0.88
CA SER A 39 -2.69 17.52 -1.43
C SER A 39 -1.71 18.53 -0.82
N ILE A 40 -1.39 19.59 -1.56
CA ILE A 40 -0.44 20.63 -1.13
C ILE A 40 -0.90 21.32 0.16
N GLY A 41 -2.21 21.54 0.32
CA GLY A 41 -2.77 22.14 1.53
C GLY A 41 -2.58 21.25 2.76
N GLU A 42 -2.51 19.93 2.58
CA GLU A 42 -2.32 18.99 3.68
C GLU A 42 -0.92 19.07 4.29
N ILE A 43 0.08 19.32 3.45
CA ILE A 43 1.48 19.43 3.86
C ILE A 43 1.67 20.65 4.77
N TYR A 44 1.16 21.82 4.35
CA TYR A 44 1.20 23.02 5.20
C TYR A 44 0.34 22.87 6.45
N ALA A 45 -0.77 22.13 6.36
CA ALA A 45 -1.56 21.83 7.53
C ALA A 45 -0.75 20.98 8.53
N ARG A 46 0.10 20.04 8.08
CA ARG A 46 0.96 19.25 8.98
C ARG A 46 1.99 20.11 9.68
N SER A 47 2.75 20.92 8.94
CA SER A 47 3.78 21.80 9.53
C SER A 47 3.19 22.85 10.49
N ALA A 48 1.94 23.26 10.27
CA ALA A 48 1.23 24.18 11.16
C ALA A 48 0.43 23.49 12.28
N GLY A 49 0.53 22.16 12.45
CA GLY A 49 -0.22 21.39 13.46
C GLY A 49 -1.73 21.29 13.22
N ARG A 50 -2.21 21.68 12.04
CA ARG A 50 -3.64 21.74 11.63
C ARG A 50 -4.05 20.63 10.67
N SER A 51 -3.21 19.61 10.47
CA SER A 51 -3.45 18.53 9.50
C SER A 51 -4.58 17.61 9.96
N LYS A 52 -5.66 17.62 9.19
CA LYS A 52 -6.80 16.71 9.39
C LYS A 52 -6.40 15.26 9.14
N LEU A 53 -5.47 14.99 8.21
CA LEU A 53 -4.96 13.63 8.01
C LEU A 53 -4.08 13.17 9.18
N GLN A 54 -3.31 14.06 9.81
CA GLN A 54 -2.50 13.71 10.98
C GLN A 54 -3.39 13.49 12.21
N THR A 55 -4.46 14.27 12.38
CA THR A 55 -5.47 13.99 13.41
C THR A 55 -6.14 12.64 13.18
N LEU A 56 -6.51 12.30 11.93
CA LEU A 56 -7.05 10.98 11.61
C LEU A 56 -6.04 9.86 11.89
N ALA A 57 -4.78 10.05 11.50
CA ALA A 57 -3.69 9.11 11.78
C ALA A 57 -3.53 8.87 13.29
N ARG A 58 -3.56 9.93 14.11
CA ARG A 58 -3.51 9.83 15.57
C ARG A 58 -4.68 9.04 16.15
N LYS A 59 -5.91 9.22 15.64
CA LYS A 59 -7.06 8.40 16.06
C LYS A 59 -6.85 6.91 15.75
N ILE A 60 -6.27 6.61 14.58
CA ILE A 60 -5.96 5.22 14.19
C ILE A 60 -4.85 4.65 15.09
N ASP A 61 -3.80 5.42 15.34
CA ASP A 61 -2.71 5.00 16.22
C ASP A 61 -3.21 4.74 17.66
N LEU A 62 -4.12 5.58 18.17
CA LEU A 62 -4.77 5.36 19.47
C LEU A 62 -5.63 4.09 19.50
N ALA A 63 -6.45 3.84 18.46
CA ALA A 63 -7.24 2.62 18.38
C ALA A 63 -6.37 1.35 18.37
N ILE A 64 -5.23 1.41 17.67
CA ILE A 64 -4.28 0.30 17.60
C ILE A 64 -3.57 0.11 18.94
N TYR A 65 -3.28 1.20 19.66
CA TYR A 65 -2.70 1.13 20.99
C TYR A 65 -3.64 0.42 21.99
N GLU A 66 -4.93 0.75 21.96
CA GLU A 66 -5.95 0.24 22.89
C GLU A 66 -6.41 -1.19 22.59
N THR A 67 -6.14 -1.73 21.40
CA THR A 67 -6.72 -3.00 20.94
C THR A 67 -5.67 -3.95 20.38
N SER A 68 -6.05 -5.23 20.23
CA SER A 68 -5.19 -6.29 19.69
C SER A 68 -5.83 -7.06 18.52
N THR A 69 -7.11 -6.82 18.22
CA THR A 69 -7.83 -7.49 17.13
C THR A 69 -8.43 -6.47 16.17
N TRP A 70 -8.56 -6.86 14.91
CA TRP A 70 -9.14 -6.01 13.87
C TRP A 70 -10.55 -5.54 14.24
N THR A 71 -11.39 -6.47 14.71
CA THR A 71 -12.79 -6.20 15.06
C THR A 71 -12.89 -5.19 16.20
N ALA A 72 -12.07 -5.33 17.24
CA ALA A 72 -11.99 -4.38 18.35
C ALA A 72 -11.53 -3.00 17.86
N MET A 73 -10.46 -2.93 17.06
CA MET A 73 -9.97 -1.67 16.50
C MET A 73 -11.06 -0.94 15.68
N VAL A 74 -11.81 -1.67 14.85
CA VAL A 74 -12.90 -1.08 14.05
C VAL A 74 -14.03 -0.56 14.95
N ALA A 75 -14.34 -1.27 16.05
CA ALA A 75 -15.33 -0.83 17.03
C ALA A 75 -14.88 0.46 17.75
N THR A 76 -13.65 0.50 18.26
CA THR A 76 -13.06 1.68 18.91
C THR A 76 -13.00 2.88 17.95
N LEU A 77 -12.60 2.67 16.69
CA LEU A 77 -12.62 3.73 15.67
C LEU A 77 -14.03 4.26 15.42
N LYS A 78 -15.04 3.38 15.38
CA LYS A 78 -16.44 3.77 15.22
C LYS A 78 -16.91 4.65 16.38
N GLU A 79 -16.53 4.31 17.62
CA GLU A 79 -16.80 5.13 18.82
C GLU A 79 -16.13 6.51 18.72
N MET A 80 -14.91 6.59 18.17
CA MET A 80 -14.22 7.84 17.86
C MET A 80 -14.80 8.60 16.64
N GLY A 81 -15.87 8.10 16.03
CA GLY A 81 -16.55 8.69 14.87
C GLY A 81 -15.89 8.42 13.53
N VAL A 82 -15.00 7.44 13.44
CA VAL A 82 -14.28 7.04 12.22
C VAL A 82 -14.86 5.72 11.70
N SER A 83 -15.42 5.71 10.50
CA SER A 83 -15.82 4.45 9.84
C SER A 83 -14.68 3.88 9.00
N VAL A 84 -14.58 2.54 9.01
CA VAL A 84 -13.61 1.78 8.22
C VAL A 84 -14.37 0.98 7.17
N THR A 85 -14.00 1.14 5.91
CA THR A 85 -14.60 0.41 4.78
C THR A 85 -13.50 -0.07 3.84
N GLN A 86 -13.72 -1.19 3.16
CA GLN A 86 -12.77 -1.65 2.13
C GLN A 86 -13.19 -1.15 0.75
N ARG A 87 -12.20 -0.78 -0.05
CA ARG A 87 -12.38 -0.42 -1.46
C ARG A 87 -11.30 -1.05 -2.31
N GLY A 88 -11.62 -2.22 -2.87
CA GLY A 88 -10.65 -3.07 -3.55
C GLY A 88 -9.51 -3.44 -2.61
N LYS A 89 -8.26 -3.26 -3.05
CA LYS A 89 -7.08 -3.55 -2.22
C LYS A 89 -6.82 -2.59 -1.06
N ASN A 90 -7.55 -1.48 -0.94
CA ASN A 90 -7.27 -0.47 0.08
C ASN A 90 -8.35 -0.44 1.15
N ILE A 91 -7.95 -0.31 2.41
CA ILE A 91 -8.84 0.16 3.47
C ILE A 91 -9.02 1.67 3.36
N VAL A 92 -10.21 2.13 3.73
CA VAL A 92 -10.66 3.52 3.62
C VAL A 92 -11.25 3.94 4.95
N PHE A 93 -10.70 5.02 5.49
CA PHE A 93 -11.14 5.66 6.72
C PHE A 93 -12.00 6.88 6.40
N HIS A 94 -13.08 7.07 7.13
CA HIS A 94 -13.95 8.22 6.98
C HIS A 94 -14.35 8.77 8.34
N ASP A 95 -13.87 9.97 8.65
CA ASP A 95 -14.33 10.79 9.75
C ASP A 95 -15.08 11.99 9.17
N PRO A 96 -16.42 12.02 9.22
CA PRO A 96 -17.21 13.09 8.61
C PRO A 96 -17.04 14.44 9.31
N LYS A 97 -16.59 14.46 10.58
CA LYS A 97 -16.33 15.71 11.33
C LYS A 97 -15.00 16.32 10.91
N LEU A 98 -13.99 15.50 10.64
CA LEU A 98 -12.68 15.97 10.19
C LEU A 98 -12.66 16.24 8.68
N LEU A 99 -13.15 15.30 7.87
CA LEU A 99 -12.90 15.24 6.43
C LEU A 99 -14.21 15.10 5.64
N ARG A 100 -14.35 15.88 4.56
CA ARG A 100 -15.50 15.81 3.66
C ARG A 100 -15.54 14.52 2.83
N ARG A 101 -14.40 13.86 2.64
CA ARG A 101 -14.27 12.67 1.78
C ARG A 101 -13.50 11.57 2.51
N PRO A 102 -13.86 10.30 2.29
CA PRO A 102 -13.09 9.17 2.77
C PRO A 102 -11.66 9.17 2.24
N VAL A 103 -10.73 8.67 3.06
CA VAL A 103 -9.29 8.65 2.81
C VAL A 103 -8.79 7.21 2.83
N ARG A 104 -8.08 6.79 1.79
CA ARG A 104 -7.41 5.49 1.76
C ARG A 104 -6.28 5.43 2.80
N GLY A 105 -6.11 4.31 3.48
CA GLY A 105 -5.00 4.09 4.41
C GLY A 105 -3.63 4.32 3.77
N SER A 106 -3.42 3.83 2.54
CA SER A 106 -2.21 4.08 1.75
C SER A 106 -1.92 5.56 1.45
N ARG A 107 -2.90 6.45 1.62
CA ARG A 107 -2.70 7.91 1.50
C ARG A 107 -2.23 8.55 2.82
N LEU A 108 -2.46 7.89 3.94
CA LEU A 108 -1.95 8.30 5.25
C LEU A 108 -0.49 7.89 5.43
N GLY A 109 -0.10 6.72 4.89
CA GLY A 109 1.26 6.20 4.87
C GLY A 109 1.28 4.67 4.80
N VAL A 110 2.48 4.07 4.74
CA VAL A 110 2.68 2.60 4.70
C VAL A 110 2.10 1.95 5.95
N ALA A 111 2.37 2.58 7.09
CA ALA A 111 1.95 2.15 8.42
C ALA A 111 0.41 2.10 8.62
N PHE A 112 -0.36 2.64 7.67
CA PHE A 112 -1.82 2.68 7.70
C PHE A 112 -2.45 1.80 6.62
N THR A 113 -1.66 0.94 5.96
CA THR A 113 -2.20 -0.14 5.13
C THR A 113 -2.77 -1.25 6.00
N GLU A 114 -3.66 -2.09 5.47
CA GLU A 114 -4.30 -3.16 6.26
C GLU A 114 -3.28 -4.13 6.86
N SER A 115 -2.31 -4.57 6.06
CA SER A 115 -1.22 -5.45 6.52
C SER A 115 -0.35 -4.81 7.61
N ALA A 116 0.00 -3.52 7.46
CA ALA A 116 0.75 -2.82 8.49
C ALA A 116 -0.06 -2.63 9.78
N ILE A 117 -1.35 -2.38 9.69
CA ILE A 117 -2.23 -2.30 10.86
C ILE A 117 -2.31 -3.66 11.56
N MET A 118 -2.48 -4.76 10.82
CA MET A 118 -2.51 -6.10 11.38
C MET A 118 -1.18 -6.48 12.04
N THR A 119 -0.06 -6.10 11.43
CA THR A 119 1.29 -6.23 12.01
C THR A 119 1.38 -5.53 13.37
N ARG A 120 0.82 -4.32 13.46
CA ARG A 120 0.86 -3.50 14.69
C ARG A 120 -0.09 -4.02 15.77
N LEU A 121 -1.30 -4.43 15.40
CA LEU A 121 -2.28 -5.03 16.32
C LEU A 121 -1.74 -6.31 16.96
N GLY A 122 -1.16 -7.19 16.14
CA GLY A 122 -0.53 -8.44 16.60
C GLY A 122 0.85 -8.23 17.23
N ARG A 123 1.46 -7.04 17.09
CA ARG A 123 2.84 -6.72 17.50
C ARG A 123 3.89 -7.67 16.91
N GLU A 124 3.60 -8.23 15.75
CA GLU A 124 4.44 -9.21 15.05
C GLU A 124 4.27 -9.06 13.53
N ALA A 125 5.30 -9.38 12.75
CA ALA A 125 5.22 -9.39 11.30
C ALA A 125 4.18 -10.42 10.82
N VAL A 126 3.31 -10.01 9.88
CA VAL A 126 2.27 -10.90 9.34
C VAL A 126 2.41 -11.09 7.83
N SER A 127 2.07 -12.29 7.36
CA SER A 127 1.90 -12.60 5.94
C SER A 127 0.44 -12.44 5.56
N GLU A 128 0.17 -11.64 4.51
CA GLU A 128 -1.18 -11.37 4.01
C GLU A 128 -1.53 -12.33 2.86
N PHE A 129 -2.72 -12.91 2.93
CA PHE A 129 -3.31 -13.78 1.91
C PHE A 129 -4.68 -13.28 1.51
N VAL A 130 -4.92 -13.13 0.20
CA VAL A 130 -6.25 -12.78 -0.33
C VAL A 130 -7.01 -14.06 -0.61
N LEU A 131 -8.16 -14.21 0.05
CA LEU A 131 -9.00 -15.40 -0.01
C LEU A 131 -10.35 -15.08 -0.65
N GLN A 132 -10.88 -16.04 -1.40
CA GLN A 132 -12.30 -16.04 -1.77
C GLN A 132 -13.13 -16.55 -0.59
N PRO A 133 -14.33 -15.99 -0.33
CA PRO A 133 -15.19 -16.47 0.74
C PRO A 133 -15.53 -17.97 0.65
N SER A 134 -15.55 -18.54 -0.56
CA SER A 134 -15.76 -19.98 -0.80
C SER A 134 -14.67 -20.89 -0.25
N LEU A 135 -13.48 -20.34 0.06
CA LEU A 135 -12.38 -21.10 0.67
C LEU A 135 -12.47 -21.11 2.20
N ILE A 136 -13.40 -20.36 2.79
CA ILE A 136 -13.50 -20.14 4.24
C ILE A 136 -14.77 -20.80 4.76
N GLU A 137 -14.60 -21.72 5.70
CA GLU A 137 -15.68 -22.40 6.39
C GLU A 137 -15.56 -22.08 7.89
N LYS A 138 -16.64 -21.60 8.52
CA LYS A 138 -16.63 -21.37 9.97
C LYS A 138 -16.71 -22.71 10.68
N VAL A 139 -15.76 -22.97 11.58
CA VAL A 139 -15.82 -24.14 12.47
C VAL A 139 -16.62 -23.77 13.71
N ASP A 140 -16.27 -22.64 14.32
CA ASP A 140 -16.97 -22.08 15.48
C ASP A 140 -16.82 -20.53 15.50
N LYS A 141 -17.07 -19.91 16.66
CA LYS A 141 -16.95 -18.45 16.83
C LYS A 141 -15.51 -17.94 16.76
N GLN A 142 -14.54 -18.76 17.13
CA GLN A 142 -13.12 -18.40 17.26
C GLN A 142 -12.24 -19.02 16.18
N ARG A 143 -12.72 -20.05 15.47
CA ARG A 143 -11.93 -20.82 14.51
C ARG A 143 -12.61 -20.91 13.16
N VAL A 144 -11.80 -20.79 12.14
CA VAL A 144 -12.20 -20.87 10.73
C VAL A 144 -11.27 -21.84 10.01
N LYS A 145 -11.86 -22.68 9.17
CA LYS A 145 -11.18 -23.63 8.31
C LYS A 145 -11.00 -22.98 6.95
N VAL A 146 -9.76 -22.89 6.49
CA VAL A 146 -9.41 -22.29 5.20
C VAL A 146 -8.87 -23.39 4.29
N ARG A 147 -9.45 -23.52 3.10
CA ARG A 147 -8.98 -24.45 2.08
C ARG A 147 -7.81 -23.85 1.30
N VAL A 148 -6.74 -24.62 1.15
CA VAL A 148 -5.59 -24.25 0.31
C VAL A 148 -5.97 -24.43 -1.18
N PRO A 149 -5.89 -23.37 -2.00
CA PRO A 149 -6.23 -23.45 -3.41
C PRO A 149 -5.19 -24.27 -4.18
N GLY A 150 -5.64 -25.05 -5.18
CA GLY A 150 -4.74 -25.80 -6.06
C GLY A 150 -4.00 -26.99 -5.44
N ALA A 151 -4.09 -27.20 -4.12
CA ALA A 151 -3.52 -28.37 -3.46
C ALA A 151 -4.25 -29.67 -3.86
N SER A 152 -3.49 -30.68 -4.25
CA SER A 152 -3.94 -32.04 -4.52
C SER A 152 -3.12 -33.02 -3.69
N PRO A 153 -3.72 -33.77 -2.75
CA PRO A 153 -5.14 -33.80 -2.40
C PRO A 153 -5.63 -32.49 -1.73
N PRO A 154 -6.95 -32.23 -1.70
CA PRO A 154 -7.47 -31.00 -1.10
C PRO A 154 -7.12 -30.91 0.38
N THR A 155 -6.47 -29.80 0.72
CA THR A 155 -5.82 -29.57 2.02
C THR A 155 -6.39 -28.30 2.66
N PHE A 156 -6.42 -28.28 3.98
CA PHE A 156 -7.04 -27.23 4.79
C PHE A 156 -6.13 -26.81 5.93
N MET A 157 -6.37 -25.62 6.46
CA MET A 157 -5.75 -25.11 7.68
C MET A 157 -6.84 -24.57 8.60
N ILE A 158 -6.62 -24.65 9.90
CA ILE A 158 -7.52 -24.06 10.90
C ILE A 158 -6.80 -22.87 11.50
N VAL A 159 -7.43 -21.70 11.44
CA VAL A 159 -6.89 -20.44 11.96
C VAL A 159 -7.90 -19.75 12.87
N SER A 160 -7.43 -18.78 13.66
CA SER A 160 -8.31 -17.92 14.43
C SER A 160 -9.22 -17.11 13.50
N SER A 161 -10.47 -16.90 13.89
CA SER A 161 -11.39 -15.98 13.20
C SER A 161 -10.83 -14.56 13.12
N ASP A 162 -10.04 -14.14 14.11
CA ASP A 162 -9.42 -12.82 14.15
C ASP A 162 -8.27 -12.66 13.14
N ALA A 163 -7.76 -13.78 12.62
CA ALA A 163 -6.81 -13.76 11.52
C ALA A 163 -7.48 -13.39 10.18
N ILE A 164 -8.82 -13.41 10.10
CA ILE A 164 -9.56 -13.15 8.87
C ILE A 164 -10.35 -11.84 8.95
N ASN A 165 -9.97 -10.90 8.09
CA ASN A 165 -10.75 -9.71 7.82
C ASN A 165 -11.69 -9.96 6.64
N SER A 166 -13.00 -10.00 6.90
CA SER A 166 -14.01 -10.18 5.85
C SER A 166 -14.44 -8.86 5.25
N HIS A 167 -14.43 -8.77 3.92
CA HIS A 167 -14.77 -7.55 3.19
C HIS A 167 -15.85 -7.77 2.12
N GLY A 168 -16.75 -8.72 2.36
CA GLY A 168 -17.85 -9.04 1.46
C GLY A 168 -17.43 -9.95 0.32
N GLN A 169 -16.89 -9.39 -0.78
CA GLN A 169 -16.54 -10.18 -1.98
C GLN A 169 -15.22 -10.93 -1.86
N THR A 170 -14.31 -10.44 -1.01
CA THR A 170 -13.02 -11.04 -0.74
C THR A 170 -12.74 -10.97 0.75
N SER A 171 -12.01 -11.93 1.27
CA SER A 171 -11.51 -11.92 2.63
C SER A 171 -9.99 -11.85 2.61
N ARG A 172 -9.40 -11.33 3.67
CA ARG A 172 -7.95 -11.34 3.85
C ARG A 172 -7.61 -12.09 5.10
N MET A 173 -6.63 -12.97 4.99
CA MET A 173 -6.08 -13.71 6.11
C MET A 173 -4.69 -13.18 6.41
N PHE A 174 -4.41 -12.96 7.69
CA PHE A 174 -3.12 -12.46 8.18
C PHE A 174 -2.55 -13.48 9.15
N LEU A 175 -1.41 -14.06 8.80
CA LEU A 175 -0.75 -15.10 9.60
C LEU A 175 0.56 -14.56 10.17
N PRO A 176 0.82 -14.71 11.48
CA PRO A 176 2.09 -14.31 12.08
C PRO A 176 3.25 -15.08 11.45
N GLN A 177 4.32 -14.39 11.04
CA GLN A 177 5.45 -15.01 10.36
C GLN A 177 6.25 -15.97 11.25
N THR A 178 6.18 -15.83 12.57
CA THR A 178 6.88 -16.73 13.51
C THR A 178 6.12 -18.03 13.77
N LEU A 179 4.83 -18.10 13.45
CA LEU A 179 3.99 -19.25 13.79
C LEU A 179 3.77 -20.12 12.54
N PRO A 180 4.29 -21.36 12.53
CA PRO A 180 4.04 -22.27 11.44
C PRO A 180 2.58 -22.74 11.41
N VAL A 181 2.11 -23.05 10.21
CA VAL A 181 0.73 -23.46 9.94
C VAL A 181 0.70 -24.95 9.67
N THR A 182 -0.11 -25.67 10.43
CA THR A 182 -0.39 -27.08 10.17
C THR A 182 -1.50 -27.22 9.13
N LEU A 183 -1.21 -28.00 8.11
CA LEU A 183 -2.14 -28.40 7.07
C LEU A 183 -2.71 -29.79 7.38
N ILE A 184 -4.00 -29.95 7.11
CA ILE A 184 -4.75 -31.20 7.27
C ILE A 184 -5.48 -31.57 5.99
N ASP A 185 -5.67 -32.86 5.74
CA ASP A 185 -6.45 -33.34 4.61
C ASP A 185 -7.97 -33.25 4.87
N LYS A 186 -8.79 -33.73 3.92
CA LYS A 186 -10.25 -33.78 4.08
C LYS A 186 -10.72 -34.64 5.26
N ARG A 187 -9.94 -35.64 5.66
CA ARG A 187 -10.24 -36.59 6.75
C ARG A 187 -9.72 -36.09 8.10
N GLY A 188 -9.04 -34.95 8.13
CA GLY A 188 -8.42 -34.39 9.33
C GLY A 188 -7.06 -35.00 9.66
N ALA A 189 -6.48 -35.81 8.77
CA ALA A 189 -5.14 -36.32 8.91
C ALA A 189 -4.10 -35.24 8.62
N TYR A 190 -2.94 -35.35 9.26
CA TYR A 190 -1.82 -34.44 9.08
C TYR A 190 -1.30 -34.46 7.62
N ALA A 191 -1.20 -33.28 7.00
CA ALA A 191 -0.74 -33.09 5.62
C ALA A 191 0.57 -32.28 5.51
N GLY A 192 1.12 -31.83 6.65
CA GLY A 192 2.38 -31.09 6.71
C GLY A 192 2.31 -29.83 7.54
N THR A 193 3.46 -29.23 7.81
CA THR A 193 3.61 -27.96 8.53
C THR A 193 4.46 -27.03 7.67
N TYR A 194 3.98 -25.80 7.48
CA TYR A 194 4.57 -24.83 6.56
C TYR A 194 4.75 -23.49 7.27
N ASN A 195 5.81 -22.76 6.95
CA ASN A 195 5.86 -21.36 7.34
C ASN A 195 4.85 -20.58 6.49
N PRO A 196 4.29 -19.47 6.99
CA PRO A 196 3.36 -18.66 6.20
C PRO A 196 3.93 -18.24 4.84
N GLU A 197 5.21 -17.92 4.75
CA GLU A 197 5.87 -17.56 3.48
C GLU A 197 5.84 -18.68 2.44
N ASP A 198 5.90 -19.94 2.85
CA ASP A 198 5.88 -21.10 1.95
C ASP A 198 4.49 -21.29 1.31
N LEU A 199 3.43 -20.80 1.97
CA LEU A 199 2.07 -20.90 1.47
C LEU A 199 1.88 -20.10 0.17
N TYR A 200 2.75 -19.13 -0.14
CA TYR A 200 2.70 -18.38 -1.39
C TYR A 200 2.98 -19.23 -2.64
N GLN A 201 3.37 -20.51 -2.50
CA GLN A 201 3.34 -21.44 -3.63
C GLN A 201 1.91 -21.73 -4.14
N TRP A 202 0.91 -21.60 -3.28
CA TRP A 202 -0.51 -21.78 -3.61
C TRP A 202 -1.27 -20.45 -3.69
N PHE A 203 -0.82 -19.43 -2.96
CA PHE A 203 -1.46 -18.12 -2.90
C PHE A 203 -0.70 -17.05 -3.66
N THR A 204 -1.44 -16.13 -4.28
CA THR A 204 -0.83 -14.95 -4.90
C THR A 204 -0.33 -13.98 -3.82
N ARG A 205 0.94 -13.59 -3.92
CA ARG A 205 1.51 -12.54 -3.06
C ARG A 205 0.79 -11.21 -3.29
N PRO A 206 0.39 -10.48 -2.22
CA PRO A 206 -0.14 -9.14 -2.39
C PRO A 206 0.95 -8.22 -2.94
N ASN A 207 0.59 -7.38 -3.91
CA ASN A 207 1.49 -6.35 -4.42
C ASN A 207 1.57 -5.22 -3.40
N LEU A 208 2.79 -4.77 -3.09
CA LEU A 208 2.97 -3.53 -2.36
C LEU A 208 2.57 -2.39 -3.31
N ASP A 209 1.47 -1.71 -3.01
CA ASP A 209 1.10 -0.53 -3.79
C ASP A 209 2.22 0.51 -3.60
N PRO A 210 2.84 1.04 -4.68
CA PRO A 210 3.77 2.14 -4.54
C PRO A 210 2.99 3.28 -3.89
N LEU A 211 3.35 3.56 -2.65
CA LEU A 211 2.66 4.57 -1.87
C LEU A 211 2.81 5.91 -2.57
N ALA A 212 1.77 6.71 -2.47
CA ALA A 212 1.91 8.14 -2.71
C ALA A 212 2.60 8.75 -1.48
N THR A 213 3.90 8.50 -1.32
CA THR A 213 4.66 9.11 -0.24
C THR A 213 4.85 10.60 -0.52
N SER A 214 4.64 11.39 0.53
CA SER A 214 5.25 12.71 0.66
C SER A 214 6.71 12.51 1.08
N ALA A 215 7.62 12.29 0.13
CA ALA A 215 9.06 12.36 0.40
C ALA A 215 9.42 13.67 1.12
N PRO A 216 10.50 13.73 1.91
CA PRO A 216 10.93 14.97 2.56
C PRO A 216 11.08 16.05 1.50
N ILE A 217 10.48 17.19 1.81
CA ILE A 217 10.29 18.25 0.84
C ILE A 217 11.49 19.16 0.93
N VAL A 218 12.39 19.08 -0.04
CA VAL A 218 13.28 20.21 -0.32
C VAL A 218 12.38 21.36 -0.74
N THR A 219 12.18 22.33 0.15
CA THR A 219 11.27 23.44 -0.11
C THR A 219 11.97 24.42 -1.04
N ARG A 220 11.69 24.28 -2.34
CA ARG A 220 12.17 25.19 -3.39
C ARG A 220 11.12 26.25 -3.69
N GLY A 221 11.54 27.50 -3.82
CA GLY A 221 10.68 28.63 -4.16
C GLY A 221 10.29 29.50 -2.96
N LEU A 222 10.18 30.80 -3.19
CA LEU A 222 9.92 31.82 -2.16
C LEU A 222 8.42 31.98 -1.88
N THR A 223 7.58 31.87 -2.91
CA THR A 223 6.12 32.03 -2.77
C THR A 223 5.41 30.68 -2.71
N THR A 224 4.24 30.63 -2.08
CA THR A 224 3.37 29.43 -2.03
C THR A 224 3.08 28.86 -3.43
N ARG A 225 2.95 29.74 -4.43
CA ARG A 225 2.70 29.34 -5.82
C ARG A 225 3.95 28.75 -6.49
N GLN A 226 5.13 29.30 -6.25
CA GLN A 226 6.40 28.74 -6.73
C GLN A 226 6.72 27.40 -6.05
N GLN A 227 6.49 27.30 -4.74
CA GLN A 227 6.63 26.05 -3.99
C GLN A 227 5.70 24.96 -4.54
N ALA A 228 4.46 25.31 -4.89
CA ALA A 228 3.54 24.39 -5.55
C ALA A 228 4.02 23.94 -6.94
N TYR A 229 4.66 24.83 -7.70
CA TYR A 229 5.20 24.55 -9.02
C TYR A 229 6.42 23.61 -8.96
N TYR A 230 7.43 23.94 -8.15
CA TYR A 230 8.62 23.09 -8.00
C TYR A 230 8.26 21.71 -7.46
N ARG A 231 7.33 21.60 -6.51
CA ARG A 231 6.84 20.30 -6.03
C ARG A 231 6.15 19.48 -7.13
N LEU A 232 5.47 20.11 -8.08
CA LEU A 232 4.90 19.39 -9.23
C LEU A 232 5.99 18.88 -10.16
N ILE A 233 7.10 19.61 -10.30
CA ILE A 233 8.28 19.18 -11.04
C ILE A 233 8.95 18.02 -10.30
N ASP A 234 9.28 18.18 -9.02
CA ASP A 234 9.95 17.16 -8.22
C ASP A 234 9.17 15.84 -8.26
N ARG A 235 7.83 15.89 -8.17
CA ARG A 235 6.97 14.71 -8.33
C ARG A 235 7.05 14.05 -9.71
N LYS A 236 7.17 14.84 -10.77
CA LYS A 236 7.34 14.29 -12.13
C LYS A 236 8.72 13.67 -12.28
N VAL A 237 9.74 14.32 -11.74
CA VAL A 237 11.12 13.80 -11.74
C VAL A 237 11.18 12.49 -10.97
N GLU A 238 10.56 12.39 -9.80
CA GLU A 238 10.48 11.14 -9.04
C GLU A 238 9.74 10.03 -9.80
N ALA A 239 8.60 10.34 -10.43
CA ALA A 239 7.91 9.35 -11.25
C ALA A 239 8.77 8.87 -12.45
N LEU A 240 9.54 9.77 -13.07
CA LEU A 240 10.47 9.42 -14.14
C LEU A 240 11.64 8.57 -13.61
N ARG A 241 12.14 8.86 -12.40
CA ARG A 241 13.16 8.04 -11.72
C ARG A 241 12.64 6.64 -11.42
N ASP A 242 11.39 6.52 -10.95
CA ASP A 242 10.73 5.23 -10.72
C ASP A 242 10.64 4.41 -12.00
N ASP A 243 10.24 5.03 -13.11
CA ASP A 243 10.13 4.35 -14.40
C ASP A 243 11.51 4.00 -14.97
N ALA A 244 12.50 4.89 -14.86
CA ALA A 244 13.87 4.63 -15.28
C ALA A 244 14.50 3.47 -14.50
N ALA A 245 14.29 3.38 -13.18
CA ALA A 245 14.78 2.27 -12.37
C ALA A 245 14.22 0.93 -12.84
N VAL A 246 12.93 0.86 -13.14
CA VAL A 246 12.28 -0.36 -13.68
C VAL A 246 12.85 -0.71 -15.05
N ILE A 247 13.01 0.29 -15.94
CA ILE A 247 13.58 0.09 -17.27
C ILE A 247 15.01 -0.43 -17.18
N ASN A 248 15.84 0.13 -16.30
CA ASN A 248 17.22 -0.31 -16.09
C ASN A 248 17.25 -1.78 -15.67
N ILE A 249 16.49 -2.19 -14.64
CA ILE A 249 16.44 -3.60 -14.19
C ILE A 249 16.01 -4.54 -15.32
N VAL A 250 15.00 -4.15 -16.10
CA VAL A 250 14.52 -4.95 -17.23
C VAL A 250 15.55 -4.99 -18.36
N SER A 251 16.33 -3.92 -18.53
CA SER A 251 17.39 -3.85 -19.55
C SER A 251 18.58 -4.71 -19.15
N ASP A 252 18.99 -4.65 -17.88
CA ASP A 252 20.03 -5.52 -17.30
C ASP A 252 19.66 -7.00 -17.52
N TYR A 253 18.41 -7.39 -17.20
CA TYR A 253 17.92 -8.75 -17.46
C TYR A 253 17.98 -9.17 -18.94
N ARG A 254 17.75 -8.24 -19.87
CA ARG A 254 17.82 -8.51 -21.32
C ARG A 254 19.26 -8.71 -21.78
N LEU A 255 20.22 -8.04 -21.13
CA LEU A 255 21.65 -8.14 -21.41
C LEU A 255 22.30 -9.36 -20.73
N THR A 256 21.70 -9.89 -19.65
CA THR A 256 22.15 -11.11 -18.97
C THR A 256 22.11 -12.33 -19.91
N ALA A 257 23.15 -13.17 -19.83
CA ALA A 257 23.25 -14.41 -20.60
C ALA A 257 22.07 -15.34 -20.29
N PRO A 258 21.56 -16.13 -21.27
CA PRO A 258 20.41 -17.01 -21.05
C PRO A 258 20.53 -17.96 -19.85
N GLU A 259 21.74 -18.43 -19.58
CA GLU A 259 22.08 -19.32 -18.48
C GLU A 259 22.04 -18.65 -17.09
N GLU A 260 22.27 -17.34 -17.01
CA GLU A 260 22.26 -16.56 -15.76
C GLU A 260 20.90 -15.92 -15.44
N LYS A 261 19.94 -15.95 -16.39
CA LYS A 261 18.60 -15.39 -16.21
C LYS A 261 17.82 -15.98 -15.03
N PRO A 262 17.84 -17.31 -14.78
CA PRO A 262 17.19 -17.89 -13.60
C PRO A 262 17.74 -17.30 -12.30
N ASP A 263 19.06 -17.15 -12.20
CA ASP A 263 19.74 -16.63 -11.02
C ASP A 263 19.45 -15.14 -10.81
N PHE A 264 19.37 -14.35 -11.89
CA PHE A 264 18.94 -12.96 -11.83
C PHE A 264 17.53 -12.82 -11.25
N VAL A 265 16.59 -13.65 -11.73
CA VAL A 265 15.20 -13.67 -11.22
C VAL A 265 15.16 -14.14 -9.76
N ALA A 266 15.97 -15.12 -9.39
CA ALA A 266 16.09 -15.58 -8.00
C ALA A 266 16.62 -14.45 -7.09
N ALA A 267 17.68 -13.76 -7.49
CA ALA A 267 18.25 -12.62 -6.76
C ALA A 267 17.24 -11.48 -6.59
N LEU A 268 16.48 -11.14 -7.64
CA LEU A 268 15.40 -10.17 -7.56
C LEU A 268 14.33 -10.56 -6.53
N ARG A 269 13.91 -11.84 -6.53
CA ARG A 269 12.95 -12.35 -5.54
C ARG A 269 13.50 -12.25 -4.12
N THR A 270 14.76 -12.63 -3.92
CA THR A 270 15.44 -12.51 -2.61
C THR A 270 15.53 -11.06 -2.14
N ARG A 271 15.77 -10.10 -3.04
CA ARG A 271 15.80 -8.69 -2.65
C ARG A 271 14.40 -8.16 -2.31
N ILE A 272 13.36 -8.58 -3.03
CA ILE A 272 11.97 -8.23 -2.72
C ILE A 272 11.57 -8.76 -1.34
N THR A 273 11.91 -10.02 -1.01
CA THR A 273 11.61 -10.59 0.29
C THR A 273 12.37 -9.86 1.41
N ALA A 274 13.65 -9.55 1.21
CA ALA A 274 14.43 -8.77 2.18
C ALA A 274 13.79 -7.39 2.47
N LEU A 275 13.43 -6.62 1.42
CA LEU A 275 12.78 -5.31 1.59
C LEU A 275 11.43 -5.40 2.31
N ARG A 276 10.69 -6.51 2.12
CA ARG A 276 9.42 -6.75 2.81
C ARG A 276 9.64 -7.01 4.30
N THR A 277 10.61 -7.85 4.64
CA THR A 277 10.99 -8.11 6.03
C THR A 277 11.48 -6.85 6.72
N GLU A 278 12.32 -6.05 6.05
CA GLU A 278 12.76 -4.74 6.53
C GLU A 278 11.56 -3.81 6.77
N THR A 279 10.63 -3.72 5.82
CA THR A 279 9.39 -2.92 5.95
C THR A 279 8.58 -3.35 7.18
N SER A 280 8.36 -4.65 7.38
CA SER A 280 7.65 -5.18 8.55
C SER A 280 8.37 -4.80 9.86
N SER A 281 9.70 -4.92 9.89
CA SER A 281 10.50 -4.54 11.05
C SER A 281 10.42 -3.04 11.38
N LEU A 282 10.41 -2.19 10.35
CA LEU A 282 10.23 -0.75 10.48
C LEU A 282 8.81 -0.39 10.96
N VAL A 283 7.77 -1.12 10.52
CA VAL A 283 6.40 -0.91 11.03
C VAL A 283 6.33 -1.20 12.53
N LEU A 284 6.97 -2.27 12.99
CA LEU A 284 7.03 -2.60 14.42
C LEU A 284 7.86 -1.57 15.20
N THR A 285 8.98 -1.12 14.63
CA THR A 285 9.81 -0.07 15.23
C THR A 285 9.05 1.24 15.36
N ARG A 286 8.31 1.63 14.31
CA ARG A 286 7.40 2.77 14.33
C ARG A 286 6.37 2.66 15.45
N GLN A 287 5.78 1.47 15.65
CA GLN A 287 4.82 1.26 16.74
C GLN A 287 5.47 1.47 18.10
N LYS A 288 6.66 0.90 18.34
CA LYS A 288 7.38 1.07 19.62
C LYS A 288 7.67 2.54 19.93
N LEU A 289 8.04 3.33 18.92
CA LEU A 289 8.24 4.77 19.07
C LEU A 289 6.92 5.50 19.35
N ALA A 290 5.86 5.17 18.62
CA ALA A 290 4.53 5.75 18.82
C ALA A 290 3.98 5.46 20.22
N ASP A 291 4.18 4.25 20.75
CA ASP A 291 3.79 3.86 22.12
C ASP A 291 4.51 4.70 23.19
N ARG A 292 5.74 5.13 22.91
CA ARG A 292 6.53 6.04 23.77
C ARG A 292 6.27 7.51 23.49
N ASN A 293 5.35 7.82 22.57
CA ASN A 293 5.06 9.17 22.10
C ASN A 293 6.31 9.90 21.54
N GLU A 294 7.22 9.14 20.93
CA GLU A 294 8.44 9.64 20.27
C GLU A 294 8.17 9.98 18.79
N ASN A 295 9.10 10.72 18.17
CA ASN A 295 8.97 11.13 16.76
C ASN A 295 9.13 9.92 15.80
N THR A 296 8.17 9.71 14.90
CA THR A 296 8.17 8.64 13.89
C THR A 296 8.57 9.08 12.49
N ASP A 297 8.84 10.36 12.26
CA ASP A 297 9.02 10.93 10.90
C ASP A 297 10.15 10.26 10.11
N ALA A 298 11.29 9.98 10.75
CA ALA A 298 12.42 9.30 10.11
C ALA A 298 12.05 7.86 9.68
N ILE A 299 11.38 7.11 10.58
CA ILE A 299 10.92 5.75 10.27
C ILE A 299 9.84 5.76 9.19
N ASP A 300 8.95 6.75 9.19
CA ASP A 300 7.94 6.92 8.14
C ASP A 300 8.57 7.22 6.77
N GLU A 301 9.71 7.91 6.72
CA GLU A 301 10.51 8.12 5.51
C GLU A 301 11.17 6.82 5.03
N ASP A 302 11.83 6.09 5.92
CA ASP A 302 12.45 4.80 5.61
C ASP A 302 11.41 3.81 5.09
N LEU A 303 10.28 3.65 5.82
CA LEU A 303 9.15 2.82 5.39
C LEU A 303 8.71 3.13 3.96
N ALA A 304 8.65 4.41 3.62
CA ALA A 304 8.27 4.82 2.30
C ALA A 304 9.33 4.54 1.23
N THR A 305 10.62 4.61 1.57
CA THR A 305 11.73 4.28 0.66
C THR A 305 11.75 2.78 0.37
N HIS A 306 11.77 1.94 1.42
CA HIS A 306 11.76 0.48 1.27
C HIS A 306 10.52 -0.02 0.52
N ALA A 307 9.33 0.53 0.81
CA ALA A 307 8.11 0.15 0.08
C ALA A 307 8.13 0.60 -1.40
N ARG A 308 8.75 1.74 -1.72
CA ARG A 308 8.92 2.19 -3.11
C ARG A 308 9.87 1.27 -3.87
N ASP A 309 11.00 0.91 -3.26
CA ASP A 309 11.98 0.03 -3.89
C ASP A 309 11.40 -1.37 -4.12
N ALA A 310 10.67 -1.92 -3.15
CA ALA A 310 10.00 -3.20 -3.33
C ALA A 310 8.98 -3.15 -4.48
N ALA A 311 8.19 -2.07 -4.58
CA ALA A 311 7.23 -1.89 -5.67
C ALA A 311 7.91 -1.74 -7.04
N ARG A 312 9.09 -1.11 -7.12
CA ARG A 312 9.90 -1.02 -8.35
C ARG A 312 10.38 -2.41 -8.78
N LEU A 313 10.93 -3.18 -7.87
CA LEU A 313 11.41 -4.55 -8.14
C LEU A 313 10.25 -5.47 -8.54
N GLU A 314 9.09 -5.39 -7.88
CA GLU A 314 7.89 -6.16 -8.24
C GLU A 314 7.39 -5.80 -9.64
N LYS A 315 7.38 -4.51 -9.98
CA LYS A 315 7.00 -4.03 -11.32
C LYS A 315 7.97 -4.53 -12.38
N ALA A 316 9.28 -4.54 -12.11
CA ALA A 316 10.30 -5.08 -13.01
C ALA A 316 10.13 -6.61 -13.19
N LEU A 317 9.98 -7.35 -12.10
CA LEU A 317 9.75 -8.80 -12.12
C LEU A 317 8.52 -9.18 -12.96
N LYS A 318 7.43 -8.41 -12.83
CA LYS A 318 6.22 -8.61 -13.64
C LYS A 318 6.41 -8.32 -15.13
N GLN A 319 7.31 -7.41 -15.49
CA GLN A 319 7.65 -7.15 -16.89
C GLN A 319 8.57 -8.22 -17.48
N ILE A 320 9.46 -8.78 -16.65
CA ILE A 320 10.35 -9.90 -17.01
C ILE A 320 9.55 -11.19 -17.21
N ASN A 321 8.67 -11.51 -16.26
CA ASN A 321 7.79 -12.68 -16.28
C ASN A 321 6.33 -12.22 -16.29
N PRO A 322 5.77 -11.84 -17.46
CA PRO A 322 4.36 -11.51 -17.54
C PRO A 322 3.53 -12.75 -17.17
N PRO A 323 2.51 -12.61 -16.31
CA PRO A 323 1.63 -13.73 -15.98
C PRO A 323 1.00 -14.26 -17.27
N GLU A 324 1.00 -15.58 -17.46
CA GLU A 324 0.31 -16.22 -18.58
C GLU A 324 -1.10 -15.65 -18.69
N ARG A 325 -1.39 -14.98 -19.81
CA ARG A 325 -2.75 -14.58 -20.12
C ARG A 325 -3.52 -15.87 -20.34
N LYS A 326 -4.33 -16.28 -19.37
CA LYS A 326 -5.38 -17.28 -19.59
C LYS A 326 -6.26 -16.74 -20.72
N HIS A 327 -5.99 -17.19 -21.94
CA HIS A 327 -6.92 -17.05 -23.04
C HIS A 327 -8.14 -17.88 -22.66
N SER A 328 -9.21 -17.22 -22.23
CA SER A 328 -10.54 -17.79 -22.20
C SER A 328 -10.90 -18.17 -23.64
N ARG A 329 -10.97 -19.48 -23.90
CA ARG A 329 -11.87 -20.02 -24.93
C ARG A 329 -13.29 -19.94 -24.40
#